data_AF-A0A369RUT2-F1
#
_entry.id   AF-A0A369RUT2-F1
#
_cell.length_a   1.000
_cell.length_b   1.000
_cell.length_c   1.000
_cell.angle_alpha   90.00
_cell.angle_beta   90.00
_cell.angle_gamma   90.00
#
_symmetry.space_group_name_H-M   'P 1'
#
loop_
_entity.id
_entity.type
_entity.pdbx_description
1 polymer ?
#
loop_
_entity_poly.entity_id
_entity_poly.type
_entity_poly.pdbx_seq_one_letter_code
_entity_poly.pdbx_strand_id
1 'polypeptide(L)'
;MATMLSIPTKNEAFTVYCDFNSEPPFVWTLIESFSRDMGTYRSTLPGHVNFQRPFYYNMPYSQCRPDQWQHYRLSKRYMMSIWNARTTKPCVQMDYINIRGTACRRCQIPMWFATTNHPSVISSLTQNYCGHVKFPNAAGSPYEYNFGMYNGYNREFSCTRSGESSTNWSFGDIYIPTNHFANVK
;
A
#
# COMPACT_ATOMS: atom_id res chain seq x y z
N MET A 1 -4.64 2.26 -6.33
CA MET A 1 -5.00 1.25 -5.33
C MET A 1 -4.21 -0.04 -5.62
N ALA A 2 -3.31 -0.55 -4.76
CA ALA A 2 -2.59 -1.82 -5.04
C ALA A 2 -2.46 -2.71 -3.80
N THR A 3 -2.31 -4.01 -4.05
CA THR A 3 -2.75 -5.11 -3.16
C THR A 3 -1.69 -6.19 -3.04
N MET A 4 -1.48 -6.77 -1.85
CA MET A 4 -0.66 -7.99 -1.64
C MET A 4 -1.06 -8.78 -0.38
N LEU A 5 -1.32 -10.09 -0.53
CA LEU A 5 -1.93 -11.00 0.44
C LEU A 5 -1.13 -11.31 1.72
N SER A 6 -1.75 -11.14 2.90
CA SER A 6 -1.92 -12.20 3.94
C SER A 6 -2.59 -11.72 5.26
N ILE A 7 -3.34 -12.63 5.89
CA ILE A 7 -4.18 -12.46 7.11
C ILE A 7 -3.32 -12.55 8.41
N PRO A 8 -3.53 -11.71 9.45
CA PRO A 8 -2.80 -11.81 10.71
C PRO A 8 -3.40 -12.86 11.66
N THR A 9 -2.54 -13.67 12.28
CA THR A 9 -2.85 -14.70 13.27
C THR A 9 -2.75 -14.16 14.71
N LYS A 10 -3.89 -13.82 15.35
CA LYS A 10 -4.21 -13.89 16.81
C LYS A 10 -5.34 -12.91 17.21
N ASN A 11 -6.25 -13.38 18.09
CA ASN A 11 -7.48 -12.78 18.66
C ASN A 11 -7.36 -11.41 19.39
N GLU A 12 -6.84 -10.37 18.76
CA GLU A 12 -7.08 -8.99 19.22
C GLU A 12 -7.84 -8.24 18.14
N ALA A 13 -9.09 -7.86 18.43
CA ALA A 13 -9.86 -6.98 17.57
C ALA A 13 -9.27 -5.57 17.65
N PHE A 14 -9.04 -4.93 16.51
CA PHE A 14 -8.58 -3.55 16.42
C PHE A 14 -9.35 -2.84 15.30
N THR A 15 -9.54 -1.53 15.47
CA THR A 15 -10.29 -0.73 14.51
C THR A 15 -9.43 -0.43 13.29
N VAL A 16 -9.97 -0.74 12.12
CA VAL A 16 -9.38 -0.42 10.81
C VAL A 16 -10.42 0.27 9.94
N TYR A 17 -9.96 1.09 9.00
CA TYR A 17 -10.81 1.57 7.92
C TYR A 17 -10.92 0.50 6.84
N CYS A 18 -12.15 0.13 6.47
CA CYS A 18 -12.45 -0.81 5.40
C CYS A 18 -13.27 -0.13 4.30
N ASP A 19 -12.85 -0.25 3.05
CA ASP A 19 -13.58 0.25 1.88
C ASP A 19 -14.19 -0.93 1.11
N PHE A 20 -15.51 -0.94 1.05
CA PHE A 20 -16.33 -1.97 0.41
C PHE A 20 -16.83 -1.56 -0.99
N ASN A 21 -16.62 -0.30 -1.38
CA ASN A 21 -17.38 0.33 -2.46
C ASN A 21 -16.51 0.77 -3.64
N SER A 22 -15.22 1.08 -3.41
CA SER A 22 -14.40 1.64 -4.50
C SER A 22 -14.18 0.66 -5.65
N GLU A 23 -13.99 -0.64 -5.36
CA GLU A 23 -13.69 -1.64 -6.39
C GLU A 23 -14.34 -3.01 -6.07
N PRO A 24 -15.67 -3.18 -6.20
CA PRO A 24 -16.32 -4.48 -6.01
C PRO A 24 -15.76 -5.56 -6.96
N PRO A 25 -15.60 -6.82 -6.51
CA PRO A 25 -16.05 -7.39 -5.24
C PRO A 25 -15.00 -7.32 -4.10
N PHE A 26 -13.97 -6.48 -4.23
CA PHE A 26 -12.90 -6.40 -3.25
C PHE A 26 -13.28 -5.54 -2.04
N VAL A 27 -12.80 -5.94 -0.86
CA VAL A 27 -12.86 -5.14 0.36
C VAL A 27 -11.46 -4.81 0.80
N TRP A 28 -11.21 -3.52 1.03
CA TRP A 28 -9.89 -2.96 1.25
C TRP A 28 -9.71 -2.49 2.68
N THR A 29 -8.77 -3.07 3.41
CA THR A 29 -8.35 -2.64 4.74
C THR A 29 -7.20 -1.65 4.62
N LEU A 30 -7.35 -0.43 5.13
CA LEU A 30 -6.28 0.56 5.18
C LEU A 30 -5.17 0.09 6.15
N ILE A 31 -3.93 0.04 5.68
CA ILE A 31 -2.77 -0.37 6.49
C ILE A 31 -1.80 0.76 6.77
N GLU A 32 -1.80 1.78 5.91
CA GLU A 32 -0.93 2.95 6.02
C GLU A 32 -1.53 4.13 5.24
N SER A 33 -1.43 5.33 5.78
CA SER A 33 -1.90 6.55 5.15
C SER A 33 -1.10 7.73 5.69
N PHE A 34 -0.54 8.52 4.79
CA PHE A 34 0.18 9.72 5.18
C PHE A 34 0.13 10.82 4.12
N SER A 35 0.21 12.08 4.56
CA SER A 35 0.51 13.19 3.64
C SER A 35 1.99 13.18 3.28
N ARG A 36 2.34 13.58 2.05
CA ARG A 36 3.75 13.59 1.64
C ARG A 36 4.60 14.51 2.52
N ASP A 37 4.02 15.64 2.93
CA ASP A 37 4.69 16.61 3.77
C ASP A 37 4.95 16.11 5.18
N MET A 38 4.19 15.13 5.69
CA MET A 38 4.46 14.57 7.01
C MET A 38 5.15 13.21 6.94
N GLY A 39 4.96 12.45 5.86
CA GLY A 39 5.37 11.06 5.79
C GLY A 39 6.74 10.80 5.15
N THR A 40 7.32 11.79 4.47
CA THR A 40 8.58 11.60 3.75
C THR A 40 9.80 12.02 4.56
N TYR A 41 10.93 11.34 4.36
CA TYR A 41 12.22 11.61 4.99
C TYR A 41 12.79 12.99 4.65
N ARG A 42 12.30 13.61 3.57
CA ARG A 42 12.70 14.95 3.13
C ARG A 42 11.88 16.06 3.78
N SER A 43 10.86 15.71 4.57
CA SER A 43 10.06 16.69 5.25
C SER A 43 10.89 17.47 6.25
N THR A 44 10.67 18.78 6.29
CA THR A 44 11.20 19.69 7.30
C THR A 44 10.13 20.16 8.28
N LEU A 45 8.90 19.67 8.15
CA LEU A 45 7.81 20.10 9.02
C LEU A 45 8.00 19.58 10.46
N PRO A 46 7.69 20.41 11.48
CA PRO A 46 7.66 19.94 12.86
C PRO A 46 6.71 18.76 13.03
N GLY A 47 7.19 17.70 13.67
CA GLY A 47 6.38 16.50 13.92
C GLY A 47 6.20 15.57 12.72
N HIS A 48 6.93 15.78 11.61
CA HIS A 48 6.94 14.82 10.50
C HIS A 48 7.36 13.42 10.99
N VAL A 49 6.70 12.42 10.43
CA VAL A 49 6.87 11.02 10.78
C VAL A 49 7.39 10.34 9.53
N ASN A 50 8.70 10.10 9.45
CA ASN A 50 9.31 9.40 8.32
C ASN A 50 8.74 7.98 8.18
N PHE A 51 7.65 7.86 7.43
CA PHE A 51 6.89 6.65 7.18
C PHE A 51 7.53 5.79 6.10
N GLN A 52 8.62 6.21 5.47
CA GLN A 52 9.34 5.38 4.49
C GLN A 52 10.21 4.31 5.18
N ARG A 53 9.64 3.60 6.15
CA ARG A 53 10.27 2.49 6.87
C ARG A 53 9.84 1.14 6.30
N PRO A 54 10.70 0.11 6.35
CA PRO A 54 10.33 -1.23 5.94
C PRO A 54 9.27 -1.84 6.87
N PHE A 55 8.44 -2.77 6.37
CA PHE A 55 7.41 -3.44 7.20
C PHE A 55 7.94 -4.35 8.29
N TYR A 56 9.21 -4.72 8.23
CA TYR A 56 9.85 -5.43 9.32
C TYR A 56 10.13 -4.53 10.53
N TYR A 57 10.11 -3.21 10.38
CA TYR A 57 10.34 -2.25 11.45
C TYR A 57 9.02 -1.91 12.15
N ASN A 58 8.98 -2.07 13.47
CA ASN A 58 7.76 -1.81 14.25
C ASN A 58 7.62 -0.32 14.54
N MET A 59 6.83 0.36 13.73
CA MET A 59 6.54 1.79 13.85
C MET A 59 5.05 2.05 13.64
N PRO A 60 4.17 1.56 14.54
CA PRO A 60 2.76 1.93 14.49
C PRO A 60 2.60 3.42 14.75
N TYR A 61 1.64 4.05 14.09
CA TYR A 61 1.27 5.44 14.35
C TYR A 61 -0.24 5.56 14.19
N SER A 62 -0.90 6.12 15.21
CA SER A 62 -2.36 6.28 15.26
C SER A 62 -3.13 5.03 14.85
N GLN A 63 -2.61 3.85 15.18
CA GLN A 63 -3.15 2.56 14.77
C GLN A 63 -4.62 2.37 15.21
N CYS A 64 -5.02 2.97 16.34
CA CYS A 64 -6.39 2.92 16.85
C CYS A 64 -7.23 4.14 16.43
N ARG A 65 -6.70 5.00 15.56
CA ARG A 65 -7.30 6.26 15.09
C ARG A 65 -7.20 6.33 13.56
N PRO A 66 -7.90 5.43 12.83
CA PRO A 66 -7.88 5.42 11.36
C PRO A 66 -8.54 6.67 10.75
N ASP A 67 -9.16 7.53 11.56
CA ASP A 67 -9.58 8.88 11.19
C ASP A 67 -8.40 9.85 10.95
N GLN A 68 -7.18 9.50 11.37
CA GLN A 68 -5.98 10.33 11.17
C GLN A 68 -5.20 9.96 9.90
N TRP A 69 -5.77 10.29 8.73
CA TRP A 69 -5.24 9.91 7.42
C TRP A 69 -3.87 10.53 7.10
N GLN A 70 -3.46 11.59 7.81
CA GLN A 70 -2.14 12.18 7.59
C GLN A 70 -1.03 11.39 8.29
N HIS A 71 -1.36 10.63 9.33
CA HIS A 71 -0.40 9.85 10.11
C HIS A 71 -1.07 8.57 10.60
N TYR A 72 -1.21 7.57 9.74
CA TYR A 72 -1.75 6.28 10.12
C TYR A 72 -0.83 5.18 9.62
N ARG A 73 -0.42 4.29 10.51
CA ARG A 73 0.40 3.13 10.18
C ARG A 73 0.13 1.99 11.16
N LEU A 74 -0.20 0.81 10.64
CA LEU A 74 -0.33 -0.39 11.46
C LEU A 74 1.03 -0.88 12.01
N SER A 75 0.99 -1.66 13.09
CA SER A 75 2.21 -2.25 13.66
C SER A 75 2.85 -3.31 12.76
N LYS A 76 4.12 -3.62 13.03
CA LYS A 76 4.87 -4.70 12.36
C LYS A 76 4.06 -5.99 12.28
N ARG A 77 3.36 -6.37 13.35
CA ARG A 77 2.59 -7.64 13.41
C ARG A 77 1.63 -7.78 12.23
N TYR A 78 1.00 -6.70 11.80
CA TYR A 78 0.04 -6.68 10.69
C TYR A 78 0.73 -6.59 9.33
N MET A 79 1.84 -5.85 9.25
CA MET A 79 2.58 -5.67 7.99
C MET A 79 3.54 -6.82 7.68
N MET A 80 3.85 -7.68 8.66
CA MET A 80 4.74 -8.85 8.49
C MET A 80 4.20 -9.83 7.46
N SER A 81 2.89 -9.89 7.30
CA SER A 81 2.22 -10.71 6.31
C SER A 81 2.72 -10.33 4.88
N ILE A 82 2.75 -9.02 4.59
CA ILE A 82 3.30 -8.44 3.35
C ILE A 82 4.82 -8.63 3.25
N TRP A 83 5.54 -8.42 4.35
CA TRP A 83 6.98 -8.65 4.37
C TRP A 83 7.37 -10.10 4.09
N ASN A 84 6.53 -11.06 4.48
CA ASN A 84 6.79 -12.47 4.23
C ASN A 84 6.43 -12.90 2.80
N ALA A 85 5.63 -12.13 2.07
CA ALA A 85 5.32 -12.37 0.66
C ALA A 85 6.48 -12.00 -0.30
N ARG A 86 7.58 -11.47 0.22
CA ARG A 86 8.79 -11.18 -0.55
C ARG A 86 9.37 -12.45 -1.17
N THR A 87 9.76 -12.37 -2.43
CA THR A 87 10.47 -13.44 -3.12
C THR A 87 11.94 -13.06 -3.36
N THR A 88 12.76 -14.01 -3.81
CA THR A 88 14.19 -13.79 -4.08
C THR A 88 14.45 -12.86 -5.27
N LYS A 89 13.46 -12.71 -6.17
CA LYS A 89 13.43 -11.73 -7.25
C LYS A 89 12.37 -10.68 -6.91
N PRO A 90 12.45 -9.42 -7.36
CA PRO A 90 11.44 -8.43 -7.00
C PRO A 90 10.07 -8.67 -7.68
N CYS A 91 9.79 -9.83 -8.28
CA CYS A 91 8.51 -10.08 -8.96
C CYS A 91 7.49 -10.69 -8.01
N VAL A 92 6.41 -9.96 -7.75
CA VAL A 92 5.30 -10.44 -6.94
C VAL A 92 4.08 -10.67 -7.83
N GLN A 93 3.44 -11.83 -7.66
CA GLN A 93 2.18 -12.15 -8.28
C GLN A 93 1.08 -11.34 -7.59
N MET A 94 0.42 -10.47 -8.34
CA MET A 94 -0.67 -9.62 -7.85
C MET A 94 -1.99 -10.15 -8.39
N ASP A 95 -2.96 -10.41 -7.51
CA ASP A 95 -4.33 -10.68 -7.94
C ASP A 95 -4.97 -9.42 -8.53
N TYR A 96 -4.68 -8.26 -7.94
CA TYR A 96 -5.14 -6.96 -8.39
C TYR A 96 -4.14 -5.86 -8.04
N ILE A 97 -3.88 -4.96 -8.99
CA ILE A 97 -3.17 -3.70 -8.79
C ILE A 97 -3.78 -2.63 -9.68
N ASN A 98 -3.91 -1.41 -9.17
CA ASN A 98 -4.38 -0.24 -9.89
C ASN A 98 -3.45 0.94 -9.60
N ILE A 99 -2.82 1.48 -10.64
CA ILE A 99 -2.02 2.70 -10.56
C ILE A 99 -2.63 3.71 -11.52
N ARG A 100 -3.03 4.88 -10.99
CA ARG A 100 -3.62 5.98 -11.76
C ARG A 100 -4.82 5.56 -12.64
N GLY A 101 -5.69 4.70 -12.12
CA GLY A 101 -6.87 4.21 -12.85
C GLY A 101 -6.57 3.09 -13.85
N THR A 102 -5.31 2.69 -14.00
CA THR A 102 -4.92 1.54 -14.82
C THR A 102 -4.81 0.31 -13.94
N ALA A 103 -5.78 -0.58 -14.06
CA ALA A 103 -5.82 -1.83 -13.32
C ALA A 103 -5.13 -2.98 -14.07
N CYS A 104 -4.54 -3.89 -13.32
CA CYS A 104 -3.97 -5.14 -13.79
C CYS A 104 -4.38 -6.26 -12.84
N ARG A 105 -4.85 -7.39 -13.42
CA ARG A 105 -5.36 -8.54 -12.68
C ARG A 105 -4.52 -9.77 -12.98
N ARG A 106 -4.23 -10.56 -11.94
CA ARG A 106 -3.43 -11.80 -12.04
C ARG A 106 -2.11 -11.60 -12.81
N CYS A 107 -1.37 -10.55 -12.47
CA CYS A 107 -0.15 -10.17 -13.17
C CYS A 107 1.05 -10.04 -12.25
N GLN A 108 2.25 -10.14 -12.82
CA GLN A 108 3.49 -10.00 -12.06
C GLN A 108 4.02 -8.57 -12.13
N ILE A 109 4.22 -7.97 -10.95
CA ILE A 109 4.71 -6.62 -10.81
C ILE A 109 6.04 -6.62 -10.08
N PRO A 110 7.04 -5.85 -10.54
CA PRO A 110 8.23 -5.62 -9.74
C PRO A 110 7.89 -4.78 -8.51
N MET A 111 8.08 -5.35 -7.32
CA MET A 111 8.00 -4.68 -6.04
C MET A 111 9.33 -4.84 -5.30
N TRP A 112 9.97 -3.71 -5.01
CA TRP A 112 11.27 -3.68 -4.35
C TRP A 112 11.06 -3.63 -2.86
N PHE A 113 11.47 -4.69 -2.17
CA PHE A 113 11.53 -4.71 -0.72
C PHE A 113 12.98 -4.62 -0.27
N ALA A 114 13.24 -3.84 0.77
CA ALA A 114 14.54 -3.79 1.39
C ALA A 114 14.40 -3.68 2.91
N THR A 115 15.45 -4.07 3.63
CA THR A 115 15.51 -3.96 5.10
C THR A 115 15.76 -2.55 5.59
N THR A 116 16.12 -1.64 4.67
CA THR A 116 16.39 -0.22 4.96
C THR A 116 15.29 0.71 4.44
N ASN A 117 14.46 0.20 3.53
CA ASN A 117 13.67 1.00 2.63
C ASN A 117 12.22 0.51 2.61
N HIS A 118 11.28 1.45 2.62
CA HIS A 118 9.88 1.13 2.39
C HIS A 118 9.68 0.40 1.06
N PRO A 119 8.90 -0.69 1.03
CA PRO A 119 8.54 -1.38 -0.20
C PRO A 119 7.87 -0.45 -1.20
N SER A 120 8.13 -0.63 -2.49
CA SER A 120 7.57 0.26 -3.53
C SER A 120 7.49 -0.42 -4.89
N VAL A 121 6.62 0.12 -5.75
CA VAL A 121 6.51 -0.21 -7.18
C VAL A 121 6.89 1.02 -8.00
N ILE A 122 7.91 0.89 -8.83
CA ILE A 122 8.32 1.92 -9.79
C ILE A 122 7.59 1.70 -11.11
N SER A 123 6.53 2.48 -11.37
CA SER A 123 5.59 2.21 -12.48
C SER A 123 6.21 2.32 -13.87
N SER A 124 7.31 3.05 -14.04
CA SER A 124 7.99 3.18 -15.34
C SER A 124 8.89 1.97 -15.67
N LEU A 125 9.24 1.16 -14.65
CA LEU A 125 10.05 -0.04 -14.83
C LEU A 125 9.19 -1.29 -15.08
N THR A 126 7.90 -1.28 -14.73
CA THR A 126 7.03 -2.48 -14.81
C THR A 126 6.90 -3.04 -16.23
N GLN A 127 7.07 -2.21 -17.26
CA GLN A 127 7.04 -2.65 -18.67
C GLN A 127 8.29 -3.44 -19.08
N ASN A 128 9.40 -3.27 -18.36
CA ASN A 128 10.70 -3.90 -18.67
C ASN A 128 11.05 -5.05 -17.71
N TYR A 129 10.20 -5.31 -16.70
CA TYR A 129 10.45 -6.30 -15.65
C TYR A 129 9.21 -7.16 -15.42
N CYS A 130 9.42 -8.38 -14.92
CA CYS A 130 8.36 -9.30 -14.51
C CYS A 130 7.33 -9.54 -15.64
N GLY A 131 6.05 -9.22 -15.41
CA GLY A 131 4.97 -9.46 -16.37
C GLY A 131 4.83 -8.38 -17.46
N HIS A 132 5.78 -7.45 -17.60
CA HIS A 132 5.79 -6.42 -18.65
C HIS A 132 4.54 -5.53 -18.67
N VAL A 133 3.96 -5.27 -17.49
CA VAL A 133 2.73 -4.48 -17.34
C VAL A 133 3.03 -3.01 -17.61
N LYS A 134 2.24 -2.38 -18.48
CA LYS A 134 2.40 -0.96 -18.81
C LYS A 134 1.41 -0.10 -18.02
N PHE A 135 1.93 0.86 -17.25
CA PHE A 135 1.13 1.93 -16.65
C PHE A 135 1.33 3.23 -17.44
N PRO A 136 0.32 3.73 -18.16
CA PRO A 136 0.42 4.97 -18.93
C PRO A 136 0.89 6.16 -18.08
N ASN A 137 1.64 7.07 -18.71
CA ASN A 137 2.15 8.30 -18.09
C ASN A 137 2.99 8.05 -16.81
N ALA A 138 3.64 6.90 -16.71
CA ALA A 138 4.57 6.63 -15.62
C ALA A 138 5.83 7.51 -15.76
N ALA A 139 6.16 8.28 -14.72
CA ALA A 139 7.34 9.13 -14.78
C ALA A 139 8.64 8.31 -14.76
N GLY A 140 9.51 8.56 -15.73
CA GLY A 140 10.81 7.89 -15.88
C GLY A 140 11.94 8.58 -15.10
N SER A 141 11.86 9.89 -14.86
CA SER A 141 12.84 10.65 -14.09
C SER A 141 12.21 11.89 -13.43
N PRO A 142 12.32 12.06 -12.10
CA PRO A 142 12.68 11.01 -11.15
C PRO A 142 11.68 9.85 -11.24
N TYR A 143 12.12 8.63 -10.94
CA TYR A 143 11.26 7.45 -10.94
C TYR A 143 10.03 7.66 -10.06
N GLU A 144 8.85 7.28 -10.57
CA GLU A 144 7.60 7.34 -9.82
C GLU A 144 7.46 6.12 -8.89
N TYR A 145 7.69 6.35 -7.60
CA TYR A 145 7.50 5.34 -6.57
C TYR A 145 6.03 5.33 -6.14
N ASN A 146 5.40 4.16 -6.26
CA ASN A 146 4.02 3.91 -5.84
C ASN A 146 4.03 2.95 -4.64
N PHE A 147 3.05 3.11 -3.75
CA PHE A 147 2.85 2.29 -2.54
C PHE A 147 4.03 2.34 -1.56
N GLY A 148 4.68 3.50 -1.47
CA GLY A 148 5.84 3.71 -0.63
C GLY A 148 6.85 4.66 -1.23
N MET A 149 8.04 4.75 -0.60
CA MET A 149 9.21 5.57 -0.93
C MET A 149 9.01 7.00 -1.38
N TYR A 150 8.20 7.32 -2.38
CA TYR A 150 7.89 8.69 -2.84
C TYR A 150 9.12 9.60 -3.02
N ASN A 151 10.30 9.03 -3.32
CA ASN A 151 11.52 9.78 -3.65
C ASN A 151 11.33 10.56 -4.94
N GLY A 152 10.59 9.98 -5.88
CA GLY A 152 9.97 10.63 -7.03
C GLY A 152 8.50 10.22 -7.10
N TYR A 153 7.66 11.11 -7.62
CA TYR A 153 6.22 10.96 -7.64
C TYR A 153 5.64 11.75 -8.83
N ASN A 154 4.42 11.40 -9.24
CA ASN A 154 3.72 12.11 -10.31
C ASN A 154 2.68 13.08 -9.70
N ARG A 155 2.78 14.38 -9.99
CA ARG A 155 1.83 15.40 -9.51
C ARG A 155 0.49 15.40 -10.26
N GLU A 156 0.42 14.75 -11.41
CA GLU A 156 -0.85 14.52 -12.11
C GLU A 156 -1.75 13.55 -11.34
N PHE A 157 -1.18 12.76 -10.43
CA PHE A 157 -1.93 11.87 -9.57
C PHE A 157 -2.41 12.59 -8.30
N SER A 158 -3.72 12.61 -8.06
CA SER A 158 -4.38 13.36 -6.98
C SER A 158 -3.80 13.08 -5.59
N CYS A 159 -3.42 11.83 -5.29
CA CYS A 159 -2.85 11.44 -3.99
C CYS A 159 -1.42 11.95 -3.76
N THR A 160 -0.76 12.46 -4.80
CA THR A 160 0.59 13.03 -4.77
C THR A 160 0.65 14.43 -5.40
N ARG A 161 -0.50 15.08 -5.62
CA ARG A 161 -0.60 16.36 -6.33
C ARG A 161 0.02 17.52 -5.55
N SER A 162 -0.22 17.56 -4.25
CA SER A 162 0.33 18.54 -3.32
C SER A 162 1.09 17.84 -2.19
N GLY A 163 1.75 18.61 -1.34
CA GLY A 163 2.42 18.07 -0.15
C GLY A 163 1.43 17.56 0.91
N GLU A 164 0.29 18.24 1.03
CA GLU A 164 -0.83 17.87 1.91
C GLU A 164 -1.63 16.67 1.39
N SER A 165 -1.47 16.32 0.11
CA SER A 165 -2.14 15.15 -0.47
C SER A 165 -1.76 13.88 0.29
N SER A 166 -2.76 13.17 0.77
CA SER A 166 -2.60 11.88 1.44
C SER A 166 -2.44 10.76 0.41
N THR A 167 -1.41 9.94 0.57
CA THR A 167 -1.35 8.65 -0.11
C THR A 167 -1.77 7.55 0.84
N ASN A 168 -2.74 6.76 0.39
CA ASN A 168 -3.27 5.63 1.13
C ASN A 168 -2.73 4.34 0.56
N TRP A 169 -2.48 3.42 1.47
CA TRP A 169 -2.20 2.06 1.14
C TRP A 169 -3.15 1.14 1.88
N SER A 170 -3.83 0.35 1.08
CA SER A 170 -4.83 -0.59 1.54
C SER A 170 -4.47 -1.98 1.02
N PHE A 171 -4.79 -2.98 1.83
CA PHE A 171 -4.72 -4.36 1.44
C PHE A 171 -6.11 -4.98 1.52
N GLY A 172 -6.50 -5.75 0.51
CA GLY A 172 -7.85 -6.28 0.38
C GLY A 172 -7.91 -7.64 -0.28
N ASP A 173 -9.07 -8.26 -0.17
CA ASP A 173 -9.41 -9.53 -0.81
C ASP A 173 -10.87 -9.48 -1.28
N ILE A 174 -11.27 -10.45 -2.08
CA ILE A 174 -12.64 -10.65 -2.52
C ILE A 174 -13.51 -10.90 -1.29
N TYR A 175 -14.51 -10.05 -1.09
CA TYR A 175 -15.55 -10.33 -0.11
C TYR A 175 -16.51 -11.36 -0.68
N ILE A 176 -16.33 -12.60 -0.24
CA ILE A 176 -17.31 -13.67 -0.46
C ILE A 176 -18.17 -13.70 0.80
N PRO A 177 -19.44 -13.25 0.74
CA PRO A 177 -20.35 -13.42 1.85
C PRO A 177 -20.57 -14.92 2.06
N THR A 178 -19.81 -15.52 2.97
CA THR A 178 -20.08 -16.85 3.47
C THR A 178 -21.27 -16.72 4.42
N ASN A 179 -22.32 -17.51 4.16
CA ASN A 179 -23.49 -17.63 5.04
C ASN A 179 -23.11 -18.36 6.37
N HIS A 180 -22.11 -17.86 7.09
CA HIS A 180 -21.68 -18.42 8.37
C HIS A 180 -22.69 -18.19 9.50
N PHE A 181 -23.77 -17.42 9.26
CA PHE A 181 -24.88 -17.22 10.20
C PHE A 181 -26.19 -17.93 9.81
N ALA A 182 -26.21 -18.74 8.74
CA ALA A 182 -27.43 -19.44 8.33
C ALA A 182 -27.83 -20.61 9.27
N ASN A 183 -27.02 -20.96 10.27
CA ASN A 183 -27.27 -22.06 11.20
C ASN A 183 -27.04 -21.69 12.67
N VAL A 184 -27.34 -20.45 13.07
CA VAL A 184 -27.57 -20.15 14.50
C VAL A 184 -29.08 -20.15 14.71
N LYS A 185 -29.63 -21.33 15.03
CA LYS A 185 -30.93 -21.48 15.69
C LYS A 185 -30.73 -21.42 17.19
#